data_AF-A0A5J4R7P9-F1
#
_entry.id   AF-A0A5J4R7P9-F1
#
_cell.length_a   1.000
_cell.length_b   1.000
_cell.length_c   1.000
_cell.angle_alpha   90.00
_cell.angle_beta   90.00
_cell.angle_gamma   90.00
#
_symmetry.space_group_name_H-M   'P 1'
#
loop_
_entity.id
_entity.type
_entity.pdbx_description
1 polymer ?
#
loop_
_entity_poly.entity_id
_entity_poly.type
_entity_poly.pdbx_seq_one_letter_code
_entity_poly.pdbx_strand_id
1 'polypeptide(L)'
;MDSKTAFFLCLICLYHQGITKPSDSISALFTDLQRQNDEINLLIFQKNPFPGLLRLFDHRDILVAANANATINNILIACVHTTPMNQPHPYFESINTLGGVEKIFSLFRRNASKHSKDQAAICISLLFRAKEIADVDMRREIIAHLKLLTNDPQDS
;
A
#
# COMPACT_ATOMS: atom_id res chain seq x y z
N MET A 1 25.04 -15.21 -16.96
CA MET A 1 24.10 -14.40 -17.77
C MET A 1 23.93 -13.10 -17.02
N ASP A 2 24.38 -11.97 -17.57
CA ASP A 2 24.43 -10.73 -16.80
C ASP A 2 23.03 -10.09 -16.64
N SER A 3 22.86 -9.35 -15.53
CA SER A 3 21.61 -8.68 -15.15
C SER A 3 21.16 -7.62 -16.18
N LYS A 4 22.08 -7.10 -16.99
CA LYS A 4 21.80 -6.07 -18.01
C LYS A 4 21.16 -6.68 -19.26
N THR A 5 21.51 -7.92 -19.58
CA THR A 5 20.98 -8.65 -20.75
C THR A 5 19.53 -9.10 -20.50
N ALA A 6 19.16 -9.40 -19.25
CA ALA A 6 17.78 -9.69 -18.85
C ALA A 6 16.89 -8.43 -18.88
N PHE A 7 17.46 -7.27 -18.54
CA PHE A 7 16.79 -5.96 -18.59
C PHE A 7 16.39 -5.57 -20.02
N PHE A 8 17.27 -5.83 -21.00
CA PHE A 8 17.01 -5.52 -22.39
C PHE A 8 15.97 -6.45 -23.05
N LEU A 9 15.95 -7.73 -22.66
CA LEU A 9 14.96 -8.70 -23.15
C LEU A 9 13.55 -8.43 -22.59
N CYS A 10 13.44 -7.89 -21.37
CA CYS A 10 12.15 -7.52 -20.78
C CYS A 10 11.53 -6.29 -21.46
N LEU A 11 12.35 -5.29 -21.79
CA LEU A 11 11.91 -4.11 -22.56
C LEU A 11 11.43 -4.46 -23.98
N ILE A 12 12.07 -5.43 -24.65
CA ILE A 12 11.67 -5.89 -25.99
C ILE A 12 10.36 -6.70 -25.94
N CYS A 13 10.16 -7.53 -24.90
CA CYS A 13 8.89 -8.23 -24.68
C CYS A 13 7.71 -7.27 -24.42
N LEU A 14 7.94 -6.17 -23.72
CA LEU A 14 6.90 -5.19 -23.39
C LEU A 14 6.54 -4.29 -24.58
N TYR A 15 7.49 -3.97 -25.47
CA TYR A 15 7.22 -3.17 -26.67
C TYR A 15 6.41 -3.95 -27.72
N HIS A 16 6.48 -5.28 -27.72
CA HIS A 16 5.79 -6.14 -28.68
C HIS A 16 4.35 -6.55 -28.26
N GLN A 17 3.91 -6.20 -27.04
CA GLN A 17 2.59 -6.56 -26.49
C GLN A 17 1.56 -5.41 -26.40
N GLY A 18 1.75 -4.29 -27.12
CA GLY A 18 0.65 -3.42 -27.54
C GLY A 18 -0.34 -2.96 -26.45
N ILE A 19 0.13 -2.55 -25.26
CA ILE A 19 -0.77 -2.08 -24.19
C ILE A 19 -1.15 -0.61 -24.41
N THR A 20 -2.28 -0.41 -25.06
CA THR A 20 -2.99 0.87 -25.18
C THR A 20 -3.92 1.08 -23.97
N LYS A 21 -3.49 1.85 -22.95
CA LYS A 21 -4.31 2.75 -22.12
C LYS A 21 -3.48 3.36 -20.96
N PRO A 22 -3.39 4.70 -20.83
CA PRO A 22 -2.44 5.35 -19.92
C PRO A 22 -2.74 5.26 -18.41
N SER A 23 -3.91 4.78 -17.98
CA SER A 23 -4.27 4.68 -16.54
C SER A 23 -3.76 3.40 -15.87
N ASP A 24 -3.67 2.31 -16.61
CA ASP A 24 -3.36 0.99 -16.06
C ASP A 24 -1.84 0.78 -15.92
N SER A 25 -1.07 1.56 -16.68
CA SER A 25 0.38 1.44 -16.75
C SER A 25 1.08 1.85 -15.46
N ILE A 26 0.64 2.88 -14.74
CA ILE A 26 1.35 3.34 -13.54
C ILE A 26 1.18 2.34 -12.39
N SER A 27 -0.04 1.83 -12.17
CA SER A 27 -0.32 0.89 -11.07
C SER A 27 0.37 -0.46 -11.30
N ALA A 28 0.37 -0.95 -12.54
CA ALA A 28 1.06 -2.19 -12.90
C ALA A 28 2.60 -2.02 -12.84
N LEU A 29 3.14 -0.92 -13.40
CA LEU A 29 4.57 -0.58 -13.28
C LEU A 29 4.99 -0.46 -11.81
N PHE A 30 4.19 0.18 -10.96
CA PHE A 30 4.50 0.29 -9.54
C PHE A 30 4.53 -1.07 -8.84
N THR A 31 3.59 -1.97 -9.16
CA THR A 31 3.51 -3.28 -8.51
C THR A 31 4.67 -4.19 -8.91
N ASP A 32 5.08 -4.16 -10.18
CA ASP A 32 6.19 -4.98 -10.71
C ASP A 32 7.58 -4.46 -10.31
N LEU A 33 7.77 -3.14 -10.24
CA LEU A 33 9.05 -2.53 -9.82
C LEU A 33 9.36 -2.76 -8.33
N GLN A 34 8.33 -2.96 -7.51
CA GLN A 34 8.43 -3.00 -6.05
C GLN A 34 8.93 -4.34 -5.50
N ARG A 35 9.02 -5.38 -6.34
CA ARG A 35 9.35 -6.74 -5.90
C ARG A 35 10.85 -7.00 -5.70
N GLN A 36 11.76 -6.13 -6.16
CA GLN A 36 13.19 -6.53 -6.26
C GLN A 36 14.29 -5.51 -5.95
N ASN A 37 14.05 -4.25 -5.51
CA ASN A 37 15.19 -3.35 -5.28
C ASN A 37 15.00 -2.29 -4.19
N ASP A 38 15.86 -2.33 -3.16
CA ASP A 38 15.94 -1.34 -2.08
C ASP A 38 16.23 0.08 -2.62
N GLU A 39 16.96 0.21 -3.73
CA GLU A 39 17.22 1.50 -4.38
C GLU A 39 15.96 2.11 -5.01
N ILE A 40 15.06 1.27 -5.54
CA ILE A 40 13.79 1.73 -6.10
C ILE A 40 12.86 2.21 -4.98
N ASN A 41 12.84 1.50 -3.85
CA ASN A 41 12.09 1.91 -2.66
C ASN A 41 12.60 3.27 -2.12
N LEU A 42 13.92 3.48 -2.10
CA LEU A 42 14.53 4.77 -1.74
C LEU A 42 14.20 5.89 -2.74
N LEU A 43 14.15 5.60 -4.05
CA LEU A 43 13.75 6.56 -5.09
C LEU A 43 12.27 6.92 -5.00
N ILE A 44 11.39 5.95 -4.70
CA ILE A 44 9.96 6.21 -4.44
C ILE A 44 9.82 7.11 -3.22
N PHE A 45 10.59 6.88 -2.15
CA PHE A 45 10.61 7.75 -0.97
C PHE A 45 10.97 9.20 -1.32
N GLN A 46 11.99 9.43 -2.15
CA GLN A 46 12.37 10.78 -2.61
C GLN A 46 11.26 11.50 -3.39
N LYS A 47 10.33 10.77 -4.00
CA LYS A 47 9.23 11.35 -4.78
C LYS A 47 8.02 11.73 -3.95
N ASN A 48 8.03 11.47 -2.64
CA ASN A 48 6.91 11.71 -1.73
C ASN A 48 5.58 11.21 -2.34
N PRO A 49 5.36 9.89 -2.39
CA PRO A 49 4.26 9.32 -3.16
C PRO A 49 2.89 9.54 -2.52
N PHE A 50 2.85 9.85 -1.22
CA PHE A 50 1.63 9.85 -0.41
C PHE A 50 0.60 10.91 -0.83
N PRO A 51 0.94 12.18 -1.14
CA PRO A 51 -0.07 13.15 -1.58
C PRO A 51 -0.81 12.71 -2.83
N GLY A 52 -0.12 12.11 -3.80
CA GLY A 52 -0.73 11.57 -5.02
C GLY A 52 -1.64 10.39 -4.73
N LEU A 53 -1.12 9.40 -4.00
CA LEU A 53 -1.87 8.18 -3.66
C LEU A 53 -3.10 8.49 -2.79
N LEU A 54 -3.00 9.39 -1.82
CA LEU A 54 -4.11 9.77 -0.94
C LEU A 54 -5.20 10.59 -1.65
N ARG A 55 -4.88 11.24 -2.78
CA ARG A 55 -5.91 11.90 -3.63
C ARG A 55 -6.74 10.87 -4.40
N LEU A 56 -6.18 9.71 -4.71
CA LEU A 56 -6.89 8.65 -5.45
C LEU A 56 -7.99 7.98 -4.63
N PHE A 57 -8.01 8.16 -3.31
CA PHE A 57 -9.06 7.59 -2.44
C PHE A 57 -10.43 8.25 -2.66
N ASP A 58 -10.41 9.51 -3.11
CA ASP A 58 -11.60 10.30 -3.44
C ASP A 58 -12.11 10.02 -4.87
N HIS A 59 -11.47 9.10 -5.60
CA HIS A 59 -11.87 8.71 -6.94
C HIS A 59 -13.19 7.92 -6.91
N ARG A 60 -14.04 8.15 -7.93
CA ARG A 60 -15.36 7.50 -8.05
C ARG A 60 -15.23 6.00 -8.31
N ASP A 61 -14.22 5.62 -9.08
CA ASP A 61 -13.87 4.22 -9.29
C ASP A 61 -13.23 3.64 -8.03
N ILE A 62 -13.90 2.65 -7.46
CA ILE A 62 -13.46 1.97 -6.25
C ILE A 62 -12.17 1.16 -6.46
N LEU A 63 -11.92 0.67 -7.68
CA LEU A 63 -10.70 -0.07 -7.99
C LEU A 63 -9.49 0.84 -7.95
N VAL A 64 -9.64 2.10 -8.37
CA VAL A 64 -8.57 3.12 -8.27
C VAL A 64 -8.23 3.40 -6.81
N ALA A 65 -9.24 3.57 -5.96
CA ALA A 65 -9.02 3.77 -4.53
C ALA A 65 -8.40 2.53 -3.85
N ALA A 66 -8.84 1.32 -4.22
CA ALA A 66 -8.29 0.07 -3.72
C ALA A 66 -6.83 -0.13 -4.15
N ASN A 67 -6.50 0.15 -5.42
CA ASN A 67 -5.14 0.07 -5.93
C ASN A 67 -4.20 1.06 -5.22
N ALA A 68 -4.66 2.30 -4.99
CA ALA A 68 -3.89 3.27 -4.24
C ALA A 68 -3.62 2.80 -2.80
N ASN A 69 -4.61 2.19 -2.13
CA ASN A 69 -4.43 1.60 -0.81
C ASN A 69 -3.45 0.43 -0.84
N ALA A 70 -3.52 -0.44 -1.85
CA ALA A 70 -2.57 -1.54 -2.03
C ALA A 70 -1.14 -1.03 -2.23
N THR A 71 -0.95 0.04 -3.02
CA THR A 71 0.36 0.67 -3.20
C THR A 71 0.90 1.21 -1.89
N ILE A 72 0.09 1.93 -1.10
CA ILE A 72 0.49 2.41 0.23
C ILE A 72 0.87 1.22 1.12
N ASN A 73 0.06 0.16 1.16
CA ASN A 73 0.34 -1.03 1.94
C ASN A 73 1.69 -1.66 1.59
N ASN A 74 1.98 -1.81 0.29
CA ASN A 74 3.26 -2.36 -0.16
C ASN A 74 4.46 -1.48 0.25
N ILE A 75 4.29 -0.15 0.23
CA ILE A 75 5.32 0.79 0.71
C ILE A 75 5.55 0.61 2.21
N LEU A 76 4.48 0.46 3.01
CA LEU A 76 4.59 0.24 4.45
C LEU A 76 5.28 -1.10 4.75
N ILE A 77 4.86 -2.19 4.10
CA ILE A 77 5.40 -3.53 4.31
C ILE A 77 6.90 -3.60 3.97
N ALA A 78 7.34 -2.93 2.90
CA ALA A 78 8.75 -2.90 2.52
C ALA A 78 9.66 -2.35 3.64
N CYS A 79 9.13 -1.48 4.51
CA CYS A 79 9.88 -0.90 5.63
C CYS A 79 9.78 -1.68 6.94
N VAL A 80 8.96 -2.73 7.02
CA VAL A 80 8.74 -3.49 8.25
C VAL A 80 10.04 -4.18 8.69
N HIS A 81 10.80 -4.78 7.77
CA HIS A 81 12.04 -5.49 8.10
C HIS A 81 13.25 -4.56 8.35
N THR A 82 13.17 -3.31 7.93
CA THR A 82 14.29 -2.36 8.02
C THR A 82 14.18 -1.41 9.21
N THR A 83 13.10 -1.49 9.99
CA THR A 83 12.81 -0.54 11.08
C THR A 83 12.47 -1.25 12.40
N PRO A 84 12.90 -0.72 13.55
CA PRO A 84 12.60 -1.32 14.85
C PRO A 84 11.09 -1.42 15.14
N MET A 85 10.64 -2.59 15.65
CA MET A 85 9.23 -2.82 15.96
C MET A 85 8.72 -2.02 17.16
N ASN A 86 9.62 -1.55 18.03
CA ASN A 86 9.30 -0.76 19.22
C ASN A 86 9.18 0.75 18.92
N GLN A 87 9.19 1.14 17.65
CA GLN A 87 9.02 2.51 17.21
C GLN A 87 7.86 2.65 16.23
N PRO A 88 7.19 3.82 16.20
CA PRO A 88 6.24 4.17 15.16
C PRO A 88 6.79 3.94 13.76
N HIS A 89 5.90 3.65 12.81
CA HIS A 89 6.31 3.48 11.42
C HIS A 89 6.96 4.78 10.88
N PRO A 90 8.09 4.73 10.14
CA PRO A 90 8.74 5.94 9.64
C PRO A 90 7.86 6.83 8.77
N TYR A 91 6.85 6.24 8.13
CA TYR A 91 5.90 6.95 7.27
C TYR A 91 4.62 7.42 7.99
N PHE A 92 4.54 7.21 9.31
CA PHE A 92 3.38 7.64 10.10
C PHE A 92 3.13 9.15 9.95
N GLU A 93 4.13 9.98 10.21
CA GLU A 93 3.97 11.43 10.18
C GLU A 93 3.63 11.96 8.78
N SER A 94 4.32 11.45 7.75
CA SER A 94 4.07 11.83 6.35
C SER A 94 2.66 11.51 5.89
N ILE A 95 2.07 10.41 6.35
CA ILE A 95 0.70 10.04 6.01
C ILE A 95 -0.30 10.79 6.89
N ASN A 96 -0.03 10.91 8.19
CA ASN A 96 -0.94 11.52 9.16
C ASN A 96 -1.13 13.02 8.91
N THR A 97 -0.06 13.76 8.59
CA THR A 97 -0.14 15.20 8.28
C THR A 97 -0.97 15.51 7.02
N LEU A 98 -1.17 14.52 6.15
CA LEU A 98 -2.00 14.62 4.95
C LEU A 98 -3.46 14.18 5.18
N GLY A 99 -3.85 13.89 6.43
CA GLY A 99 -5.16 13.29 6.75
C GLY A 99 -5.30 11.87 6.19
N GLY A 100 -4.18 11.20 5.93
CA GLY A 100 -4.17 9.90 5.25
C GLY A 100 -4.72 8.78 6.12
N VAL A 101 -4.56 8.86 7.45
CA VAL A 101 -5.10 7.88 8.39
C VAL A 101 -6.63 7.84 8.31
N GLU A 102 -7.27 9.01 8.34
CA GLU A 102 -8.72 9.16 8.27
C GLU A 102 -9.25 8.68 6.92
N LYS A 103 -8.52 8.95 5.83
CA LYS A 103 -8.86 8.46 4.50
C LYS A 103 -8.78 6.94 4.38
N ILE A 104 -7.73 6.31 4.91
CA ILE A 104 -7.61 4.84 4.96
C ILE A 104 -8.72 4.25 5.81
N PHE A 105 -9.06 4.88 6.94
CA PHE A 105 -10.14 4.41 7.81
C PHE A 105 -11.53 4.54 7.15
N SER A 106 -11.76 5.62 6.40
CA SER A 106 -12.96 5.76 5.57
C SER A 106 -13.06 4.65 4.53
N LEU A 107 -11.95 4.28 3.87
CA LEU A 107 -11.92 3.15 2.93
C LEU A 107 -12.23 1.81 3.62
N PHE A 108 -11.68 1.59 4.81
CA PHE A 108 -12.00 0.43 5.64
C PHE A 108 -13.51 0.35 5.93
N ARG A 109 -14.14 1.46 6.34
CA ARG A 109 -15.59 1.52 6.62
C ARG A 109 -16.46 1.39 5.37
N ARG A 110 -16.00 1.89 4.21
CA ARG A 110 -16.69 1.71 2.92
C ARG A 110 -16.84 0.23 2.55
N ASN A 111 -15.95 -0.64 3.01
CA ASN A 111 -16.03 -2.10 2.87
C ASN A 111 -16.40 -2.57 1.46
N ALA A 112 -15.74 -2.01 0.44
CA ALA A 112 -16.12 -2.31 -0.94
C ALA A 112 -15.74 -3.72 -1.41
N SER A 113 -14.73 -4.32 -0.78
CA SER A 113 -14.39 -5.73 -0.93
C SER A 113 -13.68 -6.22 0.33
N LYS A 114 -13.73 -7.53 0.59
CA LYS A 114 -12.98 -8.16 1.70
C LYS A 114 -11.50 -7.78 1.61
N HIS A 115 -10.90 -7.96 0.44
CA HIS A 115 -9.49 -7.63 0.21
C HIS A 115 -9.15 -6.17 0.52
N SER A 116 -9.93 -5.20 0.01
CA SER A 116 -9.67 -3.78 0.26
C SER A 116 -9.83 -3.41 1.72
N LYS A 117 -10.82 -3.99 2.42
CA LYS A 117 -11.03 -3.78 3.85
C LYS A 117 -9.90 -4.36 4.68
N ASP A 118 -9.48 -5.59 4.37
CA ASP A 118 -8.37 -6.27 5.04
C ASP A 118 -7.08 -5.45 4.90
N GLN A 119 -6.76 -4.99 3.68
CA GLN A 119 -5.59 -4.16 3.45
C GLN A 119 -5.67 -2.81 4.17
N ALA A 120 -6.82 -2.13 4.17
CA ALA A 120 -6.95 -0.87 4.90
C ALA A 120 -6.74 -1.05 6.41
N ALA A 121 -7.24 -2.15 6.99
CA ALA A 121 -6.99 -2.48 8.39
C ALA A 121 -5.51 -2.75 8.69
N ILE A 122 -4.82 -3.47 7.79
CA ILE A 122 -3.37 -3.74 7.89
C ILE A 122 -2.57 -2.44 7.75
N CYS A 123 -2.91 -1.56 6.82
CA CYS A 123 -2.26 -0.24 6.69
C CYS A 123 -2.32 0.54 8.01
N ILE A 124 -3.49 0.63 8.64
CA ILE A 124 -3.66 1.35 9.91
C ILE A 124 -2.84 0.67 11.02
N SER A 125 -2.85 -0.66 11.10
CA SER A 125 -2.09 -1.37 12.14
C SER A 125 -0.58 -1.18 12.00
N LEU A 126 -0.06 -1.19 10.77
CA LEU A 126 1.34 -0.91 10.47
C LEU A 126 1.72 0.52 10.84
N LEU A 127 0.89 1.49 10.46
CA LEU A 127 1.10 2.91 10.78
C LEU A 127 1.19 3.16 12.29
N PHE A 128 0.28 2.55 13.05
CA PHE A 128 0.21 2.67 14.51
C PHE A 128 1.04 1.62 15.25
N ARG A 129 1.98 0.93 14.59
CA ARG A 129 2.92 0.05 15.29
C ARG A 129 3.60 0.82 16.44
N ALA A 130 3.67 0.20 17.62
CA ALA A 130 4.22 0.80 18.84
C ALA A 130 3.62 2.18 19.21
N LYS A 131 2.39 2.47 18.75
CA LYS A 131 1.67 3.71 18.99
C LYS A 131 0.20 3.41 19.29
N GLU A 132 -0.37 4.10 20.26
CA GLU A 132 -1.81 3.99 20.53
C GLU A 132 -2.64 4.71 19.46
N ILE A 133 -3.70 4.06 18.96
CA ILE A 133 -4.77 4.72 18.20
C ILE A 133 -5.67 5.44 19.21
N ALA A 134 -5.58 6.78 19.31
CA ALA A 134 -6.32 7.56 20.30
C ALA A 134 -7.84 7.58 20.03
N ASP A 135 -8.25 7.53 18.77
CA ASP A 135 -9.66 7.38 18.38
C ASP A 135 -10.16 6.00 18.82
N VAL A 136 -11.09 6.00 19.79
CA VAL A 136 -11.60 4.79 20.43
C VAL A 136 -12.40 3.93 19.45
N ASP A 137 -13.16 4.55 18.54
CA ASP A 137 -13.99 3.83 17.57
C ASP A 137 -13.11 3.19 16.50
N MET A 138 -12.14 3.93 15.95
CA MET A 138 -11.15 3.41 15.02
C MET A 138 -10.37 2.25 15.65
N ARG A 139 -9.87 2.44 16.87
CA ARG A 139 -9.14 1.40 17.59
C ARG A 139 -9.98 0.14 17.77
N ARG A 140 -11.23 0.28 18.20
CA ARG A 140 -12.14 -0.86 18.42
C ARG A 140 -12.41 -1.61 17.11
N GLU A 141 -12.78 -0.90 16.05
CA GLU A 141 -13.14 -1.51 14.76
C GLU A 141 -11.95 -2.21 14.10
N ILE A 142 -10.77 -1.57 14.10
CA ILE A 142 -9.56 -2.13 13.51
C ILE A 142 -9.11 -3.36 14.28
N ILE A 143 -9.07 -3.32 15.63
CA ILE A 143 -8.69 -4.49 16.43
C ILE A 143 -9.70 -5.63 16.25
N ALA A 144 -11.00 -5.35 16.21
CA ALA A 144 -12.02 -6.36 15.98
C ALA A 144 -11.83 -7.06 14.63
N HIS A 145 -11.57 -6.29 13.57
CA HIS A 145 -11.35 -6.84 12.22
C HIS A 145 -10.05 -7.65 12.14
N LEU A 146 -8.95 -7.16 12.71
CA LEU A 146 -7.67 -7.89 12.71
C LEU A 146 -7.75 -9.22 13.46
N LYS A 147 -8.51 -9.30 14.55
CA LYS A 147 -8.77 -10.57 15.26
C LYS A 147 -9.50 -11.60 14.39
N LEU A 148 -10.42 -11.15 13.54
CA LEU A 148 -11.10 -12.04 12.60
C LEU A 148 -10.10 -12.58 11.56
N LEU A 149 -9.20 -11.72 11.06
CA LEU A 149 -8.17 -12.15 10.10
C LEU A 149 -7.17 -13.17 10.65
N THR A 150 -6.86 -13.10 11.95
CA THR A 150 -5.98 -14.09 12.59
C THR A 150 -6.68 -15.41 12.92
N ASN A 151 -8.01 -15.41 12.98
CA ASN A 151 -8.82 -16.58 13.33
C ASN A 151 -9.51 -17.23 12.12
N ASP A 152 -9.40 -16.63 10.93
CA ASP A 152 -9.91 -17.22 9.69
C ASP A 152 -9.11 -18.51 9.41
N PRO A 153 -9.76 -19.68 9.30
CA PRO A 153 -9.10 -20.87 8.79
C PRO A 153 -8.52 -20.51 7.43
N GLN A 154 -7.23 -20.77 7.22
CA GLN A 154 -6.61 -20.65 5.91
C GLN A 154 -7.33 -21.65 4.97
N ASP A 155 -8.35 -21.19 4.25
CA ASP A 155 -8.93 -21.98 3.17
C ASP A 155 -7.86 -22.09 2.08
N SER A 156 -7.33 -23.32 2.00
CA SER A 156 -6.27 -23.85 1.15
C SER A 156 -6.52 -23.69 -0.34
#